data_AF-A0A8K0XMS4-F1
#
_entry.id   AF-A0A8K0XMS4-F1
#
_cell.length_a   1.000
_cell.length_b   1.000
_cell.length_c   1.000
_cell.angle_alpha   90.00
_cell.angle_beta   90.00
_cell.angle_gamma   90.00
#
_symmetry.space_group_name_H-M   'P 1'
#
loop_
_entity.id
_entity.type
_entity.pdbx_description
1 polymer ?
#
loop_
_entity_poly.entity_id
_entity_poly.type
_entity_poly.pdbx_seq_one_letter_code
_entity_poly.pdbx_strand_id
1 'polypeptide(L)'
;MRTHADDNSYRCSWPGCQKTFTKDQHRRLHEEKQHPALITCEGCKRFFLTADSLNHHHQTDIGAACRKFHQALVALSSPTIEDVLDVP
;
A
#
# COMPACT_ATOMS: atom_id res chain seq x y z
N MET A 1 20.64 20.86 30.00
CA MET A 1 19.28 20.49 29.52
C MET A 1 19.44 19.23 28.71
N ARG A 2 19.13 18.07 29.28
CA ARG A 2 19.34 16.77 28.63
C ARG A 2 18.06 16.40 27.91
N THR A 3 18.14 16.41 26.59
CA THR A 3 17.14 16.04 25.59
C THR A 3 16.39 14.81 26.07
N HIS A 4 15.07 14.95 26.25
CA HIS A 4 14.21 13.79 26.50
C HIS A 4 14.46 12.79 25.39
N ALA A 5 14.91 11.59 25.78
CA ALA A 5 15.28 10.51 24.89
C ALA A 5 14.09 10.17 23.97
N ASP A 6 14.21 10.59 22.72
CA ASP A 6 13.36 10.24 21.58
C ASP A 6 13.70 8.81 21.13
N ASP A 7 13.52 7.83 22.03
CA ASP A 7 13.82 6.41 21.72
C ASP A 7 12.56 5.52 21.78
N ASN A 8 11.45 6.05 22.32
CA ASN A 8 10.15 5.37 22.40
C ASN A 8 9.00 6.20 21.78
N SER A 9 9.34 7.06 20.82
CA SER A 9 8.40 7.87 20.06
C SER A 9 7.90 7.07 18.86
N TYR A 10 6.61 6.74 18.82
CA TYR A 10 5.97 6.15 17.65
C TYR A 10 5.81 7.22 16.58
N ARG A 11 6.79 7.36 15.70
CA ARG A 11 6.76 8.30 14.57
C ARG A 11 5.92 7.75 13.43
N CYS A 12 5.07 8.60 12.84
CA CYS A 12 4.32 8.26 11.63
C CYS A 12 5.28 7.79 10.53
N SER A 13 4.95 6.69 9.84
CA SER A 13 5.82 6.12 8.81
C SER A 13 5.62 6.80 7.44
N TRP A 14 4.64 7.70 7.34
CA TRP A 14 4.28 8.35 6.08
C TRP A 14 5.31 9.40 5.64
N PRO A 15 5.81 9.34 4.39
CA PRO A 15 6.78 10.30 3.88
C PRO A 15 6.18 11.72 3.87
N GLY A 16 6.82 12.65 4.59
CA GLY A 16 6.34 14.02 4.75
C GLY A 16 5.50 14.28 6.01
N CYS A 17 5.21 13.24 6.82
CA CYS A 17 4.61 13.42 8.14
C CYS A 17 5.66 13.34 9.26
N GLN A 18 5.89 14.44 9.99
CA GLN A 18 6.85 14.49 11.10
C GLN A 18 6.21 14.31 12.50
N LYS A 19 4.96 13.85 12.58
CA LYS A 19 4.26 13.67 13.85
C LYS A 19 4.83 12.47 14.63
N THR A 20 5.11 12.69 15.91
CA THR A 20 5.53 11.67 16.87
C THR A 20 4.46 11.50 17.94
N PHE A 21 4.23 10.24 18.33
CA PHE A 21 3.24 9.89 19.35
C PHE A 21 3.91 9.10 20.47
N THR A 22 3.44 9.26 21.70
CA THR A 22 3.90 8.48 22.87
C THR A 22 3.34 7.06 22.90
N LYS A 23 2.34 6.74 22.09
CA LYS A 23 1.68 5.42 22.02
C LYS A 23 1.52 4.97 20.58
N ASP A 24 1.75 3.68 20.34
CA ASP A 24 1.53 3.01 19.05
C ASP A 24 0.09 3.22 18.55
N GLN A 25 -0.88 3.02 19.43
CA GLN A 25 -2.30 3.14 19.11
C GLN A 25 -2.66 4.53 18.58
N HIS A 26 -2.08 5.60 19.14
CA HIS A 26 -2.32 6.96 18.65
C HIS A 26 -1.68 7.19 17.29
N ARG A 27 -0.49 6.64 17.04
CA ARG A 27 0.13 6.68 15.71
C ARG A 27 -0.73 5.94 14.69
N ARG A 28 -1.20 4.73 15.00
CA ARG A 28 -2.08 3.93 14.12
C ARG A 28 -3.36 4.66 13.75
N LEU A 29 -4.07 5.22 14.74
CA LEU A 29 -5.29 6.01 14.50
C LEU A 29 -5.01 7.28 13.68
N HIS A 30 -3.85 7.91 13.90
CA HIS A 30 -3.41 9.04 13.10
C HIS A 30 -3.14 8.63 11.65
N GLU A 31 -2.41 7.54 11.44
CA GLU A 31 -2.15 6.97 10.11
C GLU A 31 -3.48 6.65 9.42
N GLU A 32 -4.41 5.95 10.07
CA GLU A 32 -5.71 5.61 9.49
C GLU A 32 -6.56 6.84 9.12
N LYS A 33 -6.55 7.90 9.95
CA LYS A 33 -7.35 9.11 9.72
C LYS A 33 -6.72 10.15 8.80
N GLN A 34 -5.40 10.26 8.77
CA GLN A 34 -4.69 11.33 8.05
C GLN A 34 -3.94 10.79 6.83
N HIS A 35 -3.59 9.50 6.86
CA HIS A 35 -2.88 8.80 5.82
C HIS A 35 -3.67 7.54 5.44
N PRO A 36 -4.91 7.70 4.92
CA PRO A 36 -5.69 6.55 4.46
C PRO A 36 -4.81 5.74 3.52
N ALA A 37 -4.85 4.41 3.63
CA ALA A 37 -4.02 3.52 2.82
C ALA A 37 -4.33 3.75 1.33
N LEU A 38 -3.56 4.64 0.71
CA LEU A 38 -3.72 4.97 -0.70
C LEU A 38 -3.17 3.80 -1.49
N ILE A 39 -4.01 3.22 -2.32
CA ILE A 39 -3.62 2.14 -3.19
C ILE A 39 -3.05 2.79 -4.43
N THR A 40 -1.77 2.55 -4.68
CA THR A 40 -1.08 3.05 -5.86
C THR A 40 -1.19 2.03 -6.97
N CYS A 41 -1.69 2.45 -8.13
CA CYS A 41 -1.69 1.59 -9.30
C CYS A 41 -0.30 1.57 -9.93
N GLU A 42 0.37 0.41 -10.01
CA GLU A 42 1.72 0.32 -10.59
C GLU A 42 1.76 0.61 -12.09
N GLY A 43 0.64 0.42 -12.81
CA GLY A 43 0.54 0.69 -14.24
C GLY A 43 0.48 2.18 -14.60
N CYS A 44 -0.21 3.01 -13.80
CA CYS A 44 -0.41 4.43 -14.09
C CYS A 44 0.06 5.38 -12.98
N LYS A 45 0.59 4.87 -11.87
CA LYS A 45 1.06 5.60 -10.69
C LYS A 45 0.01 6.55 -10.08
N ARG A 46 -1.27 6.26 -10.30
CA ARG A 46 -2.38 6.97 -9.66
C ARG A 46 -2.65 6.43 -8.28
N PHE A 47 -2.99 7.33 -7.37
CA PHE A 47 -3.39 7.01 -6.00
C PHE A 47 -4.90 6.91 -5.91
N PHE A 48 -5.40 5.86 -5.26
CA PHE A 48 -6.81 5.63 -5.01
C PHE A 48 -7.03 5.50 -3.50
N LEU A 49 -8.13 6.07 -2.99
CA LEU A 49 -8.45 6.01 -1.55
C LEU A 49 -8.95 4.63 -1.13
N THR A 50 -9.48 3.84 -2.06
CA THR A 50 -10.08 2.52 -1.78
C THR A 50 -9.80 1.53 -2.90
N ALA A 51 -9.84 0.24 -2.56
CA ALA A 51 -9.63 -0.85 -3.51
C ALA A 51 -10.74 -0.89 -4.56
N ASP A 52 -11.95 -0.51 -4.18
CA ASP A 52 -13.09 -0.40 -5.09
C ASP A 52 -12.84 0.65 -6.18
N SER A 53 -12.33 1.83 -5.82
CA SER A 53 -11.96 2.86 -6.80
C SER A 53 -10.85 2.41 -7.75
N LEU A 54 -9.86 1.64 -7.26
CA LEU A 54 -8.85 1.03 -8.12
C LEU A 54 -9.46 -0.02 -9.06
N ASN A 55 -10.37 -0.86 -8.55
CA ASN A 55 -11.03 -1.90 -9.34
C ASN A 55 -11.91 -1.29 -10.44
N HIS A 56 -12.64 -0.21 -10.14
CA HIS A 56 -13.36 0.56 -11.14
C HIS A 56 -12.40 1.14 -12.18
N HIS A 57 -11.27 1.73 -11.76
CA HIS A 57 -10.24 2.20 -12.68
C HIS A 57 -9.79 1.09 -13.64
N HIS A 58 -9.52 -0.12 -13.15
CA HIS A 58 -9.15 -1.29 -13.98
C HIS A 58 -10.22 -1.73 -14.98
N GLN A 59 -11.49 -1.38 -14.76
CA GLN A 59 -12.59 -1.66 -15.70
C GLN A 59 -12.73 -0.58 -16.78
N THR A 60 -12.18 0.61 -16.58
CA THR A 60 -12.16 1.67 -17.61
C THR A 60 -11.12 1.38 -18.69
N ASP A 61 -11.32 1.91 -19.88
CA ASP A 61 -10.37 1.79 -21.01
C ASP A 61 -8.94 2.24 -20.64
N ILE A 62 -8.83 3.32 -19.87
CA ILE A 62 -7.56 3.89 -19.40
C ILE A 62 -6.85 2.97 -18.38
N GLY A 63 -7.60 2.25 -17.54
CA GLY A 63 -7.04 1.36 -16.52
C GLY A 63 -7.01 -0.12 -16.90
N ALA A 64 -7.59 -0.51 -18.02
CA ALA A 64 -7.57 -1.89 -18.52
C ALA A 64 -6.13 -2.38 -18.78
N ALA A 65 -5.26 -1.51 -19.30
CA ALA A 65 -3.84 -1.80 -19.42
C ALA A 65 -3.17 -1.98 -18.05
N CYS A 66 -3.55 -1.16 -17.06
CA CYS A 66 -3.01 -1.22 -15.71
C CYS A 66 -3.41 -2.50 -14.96
N ARG A 67 -4.63 -3.01 -15.20
CA ARG A 67 -5.10 -4.30 -14.65
C ARG A 67 -4.17 -5.45 -15.03
N LYS A 68 -3.69 -5.48 -16.28
CA LYS A 68 -2.76 -6.50 -16.77
C LYS A 68 -1.42 -6.45 -16.04
N PHE A 69 -0.89 -5.25 -15.80
CA PHE A 69 0.30 -5.06 -14.99
C PHE A 69 0.10 -5.54 -13.55
N HIS A 70 -1.00 -5.13 -12.92
CA HIS A 70 -1.33 -5.58 -11.56
C HIS A 70 -1.44 -7.11 -11.47
N GLN A 71 -2.08 -7.76 -12.45
CA GLN A 71 -2.15 -9.22 -12.52
C GLN A 71 -0.77 -9.88 -12.68
N ALA A 72 0.10 -9.32 -13.50
CA ALA A 72 1.47 -9.82 -13.67
C ALA A 72 2.29 -9.71 -12.36
N LEU A 73 2.15 -8.60 -11.64
CA LEU A 73 2.83 -8.38 -10.35
C LEU A 73 2.33 -9.34 -9.25
N VAL A 74 1.00 -9.56 -9.20
CA VAL A 74 0.39 -10.51 -8.26
C VAL A 74 0.79 -11.95 -8.62
N ALA A 75 0.86 -12.29 -9.91
CA ALA A 75 1.34 -13.59 -10.37
C ALA A 75 2.82 -13.85 -10.01
N LEU A 76 3.64 -12.80 -9.92
CA LEU A 76 5.04 -12.90 -9.48
C LEU A 76 5.19 -12.96 -7.94
N SER A 77 4.23 -12.41 -7.19
CA SER A 77 4.26 -12.38 -5.72
C SER A 77 3.54 -13.57 -5.07
N SER A 78 2.74 -14.31 -5.84
CA SER A 78 2.10 -15.54 -5.41
C SER A 78 2.79 -16.72 -6.09
N PRO A 79 3.58 -17.55 -5.38
CA PRO A 79 4.00 -18.84 -5.91
C PRO A 79 2.74 -19.70 -6.02
N THR A 80 2.03 -19.62 -7.14
CA THR A 80 1.07 -20.65 -7.50
C THR A 80 1.87 -21.92 -7.76
N ILE A 81 1.96 -22.77 -6.73
CA ILE A 81 2.29 -24.20 -6.85
C ILE A 81 1.12 -24.87 -7.58
N GLU A 82 0.85 -24.47 -8.83
CA GLU A 82 -0.11 -25.13 -9.73
C GLU A 82 0.39 -24.99 -11.19
N ASP A 83 1.67 -25.27 -11.39
CA ASP A 83 2.20 -25.72 -12.69
C ASP A 83 2.98 -27.02 -12.44
N VAL A 84 2.25 -28.06 -12.01
CA VAL A 84 2.66 -29.45 -12.23
C VAL A 84 1.85 -29.92 -13.44
N LEU A 85 2.09 -29.30 -14.59
CA LEU A 85 1.61 -29.84 -15.86
C LEU A 85 2.67 -30.80 -16.38
N ASP A 86 2.37 -32.09 -16.20
CA ASP A 86 2.62 -33.18 -17.16
C ASP A 86 3.95 -33.06 -17.94
N VAL A 87 5.02 -33.54 -17.32
CA VAL A 87 6.19 -34.00 -18.08
C VAL A 87 5.93 -35.46 -18.48
N PRO A 88 5.98 -35.83 -19.78
CA PRO A 88 5.74 -37.20 -20.24
C PRO A 88 6.79 -38.19 -19.75
#